data_AF-A0A7H0GR93-F1
#
_entry.id   AF-A0A7H0GR93-F1
#
_cell.length_a   1.000
_cell.length_b   1.000
_cell.length_c   1.000
_cell.angle_alpha   90.00
_cell.angle_beta   90.00
_cell.angle_gamma   90.00
#
_symmetry.space_group_name_H-M   'P 1'
#
loop_
_entity.id
_entity.type
_entity.pdbx_description
1 polymer ?
#
loop_
_entity_poly.entity_id
_entity_poly.type
_entity_poly.pdbx_seq_one_letter_code
_entity_poly.pdbx_strand_id
1 'polypeptide(L)' 'MDAAEFERRLVLPETATATRQEFAAVERIDVQGFPTTILRVGQQGYVLARGFQPYEAFSKAVRQALQQAAEEQ' A
#
# COMPACT_ATOMS: atom_id res chain seq x y z
N MET A 1 13.15 -4.22 18.49
CA MET A 1 12.03 -3.66 19.27
C MET A 1 11.89 -4.51 20.51
N ASP A 2 11.86 -3.89 21.67
CA ASP A 2 11.65 -4.58 22.94
C ASP A 2 10.16 -4.91 23.16
N ALA A 3 9.85 -6.01 23.85
CA ALA A 3 8.48 -6.46 24.06
C ALA A 3 7.67 -5.45 24.89
N ALA A 4 8.27 -4.89 25.94
CA ALA A 4 7.61 -3.88 26.78
C ALA A 4 7.34 -2.58 26.00
N GLU A 5 8.26 -2.20 25.12
CA GLU A 5 8.07 -1.06 24.23
C GLU A 5 6.90 -1.28 23.26
N PHE A 6 6.80 -2.49 22.69
CA PHE A 6 5.70 -2.85 21.79
C PHE A 6 4.35 -2.80 22.50
N GLU A 7 4.23 -3.45 23.66
CA GLU A 7 2.98 -3.47 24.44
C GLU A 7 2.55 -2.06 24.81
N ARG A 8 3.49 -1.22 25.26
CA ARG A 8 3.22 0.19 25.55
C ARG A 8 2.64 0.90 24.32
N ARG A 9 3.22 0.72 23.14
CA ARG A 9 2.76 1.36 21.90
C ARG A 9 1.44 0.79 21.39
N LEU A 10 1.21 -0.52 21.54
CA LEU A 10 0.01 -1.20 21.08
C LEU A 10 -1.26 -0.64 21.73
N VAL A 11 -1.19 -0.29 23.02
CA VAL A 11 -2.35 0.20 23.78
C VAL A 11 -2.58 1.72 23.67
N LEU A 12 -1.69 2.45 22.99
CA LEU A 12 -1.87 3.89 22.78
C LEU A 12 -3.10 4.18 21.91
N PRO A 13 -3.98 5.12 22.30
CA PRO A 13 -5.13 5.53 21.47
C PRO A 13 -4.73 6.02 20.08
N GLU A 14 -3.55 6.64 19.96
CA GLU A 14 -3.01 7.12 18.70
C GLU A 14 -2.69 5.96 17.75
N THR A 15 -2.23 4.83 18.27
CA THR A 15 -1.98 3.60 17.48
C THR A 15 -3.29 3.06 16.90
N ALA A 16 -4.34 2.97 17.72
CA ALA A 16 -5.65 2.54 17.26
C ALA A 16 -6.24 3.50 16.21
N THR A 17 -6.03 4.81 16.39
CA THR A 17 -6.46 5.84 15.45
C THR A 17 -5.72 5.73 14.12
N ALA A 18 -4.39 5.59 14.16
CA ALA A 18 -3.57 5.42 12.96
C ALA A 18 -3.97 4.18 12.16
N THR A 19 -4.13 3.02 12.82
CA THR A 19 -4.55 1.78 12.15
C THR A 19 -5.91 1.93 11.45
N ARG A 20 -6.89 2.61 12.07
CA ARG A 20 -8.19 2.86 11.44
C ARG A 20 -8.08 3.80 10.25
N GLN A 21 -7.22 4.81 10.32
CA GLN A 21 -6.97 5.72 9.20
C GLN A 21 -6.33 4.99 8.01
N GLU A 22 -5.42 4.03 8.28
CA GLU A 22 -4.85 3.17 7.25
C GLU A 22 -5.93 2.32 6.57
N PHE A 23 -6.81 1.66 7.34
CA PHE A 23 -7.92 0.90 6.75
C PHE A 23 -8.88 1.79 5.95
N ALA A 24 -9.21 2.98 6.44
CA ALA A 24 -10.03 3.93 5.70
C ALA A 24 -9.36 4.39 4.38
N ALA A 25 -8.02 4.51 4.36
CA ALA A 25 -7.29 4.81 3.13
C ALA A 25 -7.36 3.63 2.14
N VAL A 26 -7.26 2.39 2.61
CA VAL A 26 -7.41 1.18 1.79
C VAL A 26 -8.81 1.12 1.14
N GLU A 27 -9.86 1.40 1.91
CA GLU A 27 -11.24 1.47 1.38
C GLU A 27 -11.42 2.56 0.33
N ARG A 28 -10.85 3.76 0.54
CA ARG A 28 -10.93 4.88 -0.42
C ARG A 28 -10.27 4.56 -1.76
N ILE A 29 -9.30 3.64 -1.78
CA ILE A 29 -8.60 3.22 -3.00
C ILE A 29 -9.29 1.99 -3.64
N ASP A 30 -10.46 1.58 -3.13
CA ASP A 30 -11.27 0.46 -3.63
C ASP A 30 -10.45 -0.85 -3.75
N VAL A 31 -9.69 -1.16 -2.69
CA VAL A 31 -8.98 -2.43 -2.58
C VAL A 31 -9.98 -3.54 -2.22
N GLN A 32 -10.22 -4.45 -3.17
CA GLN A 32 -11.21 -5.53 -3.05
C GLN A 32 -10.61 -6.89 -2.69
N GLY A 33 -9.29 -7.00 -2.54
CA GLY A 33 -8.61 -8.25 -2.22
C GLY A 33 -7.17 -8.04 -1.76
N PHE A 34 -6.61 -9.04 -1.07
CA PHE A 34 -5.25 -8.97 -0.52
C PHE A 34 -4.37 -10.14 -1.01
N PRO A 35 -3.04 -9.95 -1.18
CA PRO A 35 -2.32 -8.68 -1.07
C PRO A 35 -2.59 -7.74 -2.26
N THR A 36 -2.77 -6.44 -2.00
CA THR A 36 -2.78 -5.41 -3.04
C THR A 36 -1.54 -4.55 -2.93
N THR A 37 -0.94 -4.24 -4.07
CA THR A 37 0.23 -3.36 -4.15
C THR A 37 -0.09 -2.19 -5.07
N ILE A 38 0.23 -0.98 -4.62
CA ILE A 38 0.01 0.27 -5.34
C ILE A 38 1.35 1.00 -5.43
N LEU A 39 1.70 1.48 -6.62
CA LEU A 39 2.82 2.40 -6.83
C LEU A 39 2.28 3.83 -6.85
N ARG A 40 2.86 4.72 -6.04
CA ARG A 40 2.56 6.15 -6.10
C ARG A 40 3.73 6.91 -6.72
N VAL A 41 3.48 7.64 -7.81
CA VAL A 41 4.44 8.55 -8.45
C VAL A 41 3.84 9.95 -8.41
N GLY A 42 4.46 10.85 -7.64
CA GLY A 42 3.86 12.16 -7.34
C GLY A 42 2.47 12.01 -6.71
N GLN A 43 1.45 12.55 -7.37
CA GLN A 43 0.04 12.50 -6.96
C GLN A 43 -0.74 11.35 -7.63
N GLN A 44 -0.14 10.61 -8.57
CA GLN A 44 -0.77 9.51 -9.29
C GLN A 44 -0.54 8.17 -8.58
N GLY A 45 -1.56 7.32 -8.57
CA GLY A 45 -1.52 5.97 -8.01
C GLY A 45 -1.81 4.91 -9.07
N TYR A 46 -0.94 3.91 -9.16
CA TYR A 46 -1.04 2.80 -10.11
C TYR A 46 -1.20 1.49 -9.33
N VAL A 47 -2.28 0.74 -9.60
CA VAL A 47 -2.49 -0.57 -9.00
C VAL A 47 -1.60 -1.60 -9.71
N LEU A 48 -0.68 -2.21 -8.97
CA LEU A 48 0.26 -3.21 -9.49
C LEU A 48 -0.25 -4.64 -9.33
N ALA A 49 -0.98 -4.91 -8.23
CA ALA A 49 -1.43 -6.24 -7.85
C ALA A 49 -2.77 -6.21 -7.12
N ARG A 50 -3.64 -7.19 -7.39
CA ARG A 50 -4.85 -7.50 -6.60
C ARG A 50 -4.89 -9.01 -6.33
N GLY A 51 -4.08 -9.45 -5.38
CA GLY A 51 -3.80 -10.85 -5.09
C GLY A 51 -2.38 -11.24 -5.47
N PHE A 52 -2.06 -12.50 -5.20
CA PHE A 52 -0.77 -13.08 -5.56
C PHE A 52 -0.54 -13.05 -7.07
N GLN A 53 0.69 -12.71 -7.47
CA GLN A 53 1.16 -12.89 -8.84
C GLN A 53 2.66 -13.28 -8.83
N PRO A 54 3.13 -14.03 -9.85
CA PRO A 54 4.55 -14.30 -10.02
C PRO A 54 5.38 -13.04 -10.16
N TYR A 55 6.66 -13.12 -9.78
CA TYR A 55 7.59 -11.98 -9.78
C TYR A 55 7.71 -11.32 -11.16
N GLU A 56 7.72 -12.12 -12.22
CA GLU A 56 7.88 -11.68 -13.59
C GLU A 56 6.70 -10.78 -14.01
N ALA A 57 5.47 -11.18 -13.66
CA ALA A 57 4.27 -10.40 -13.89
C ALA A 57 4.28 -9.09 -13.08
N PHE A 58 4.64 -9.17 -11.79
CA PHE A 58 4.75 -7.99 -10.93
C PHE A 58 5.79 -6.98 -11.44
N SER A 59 6.99 -7.45 -11.79
CA SER A 59 8.08 -6.60 -12.30
C SER A 59 7.70 -5.90 -13.61
N LYS A 60 6.91 -6.57 -14.46
CA LYS A 60 6.38 -5.99 -15.69
C LYS A 60 5.38 -4.87 -15.38
N ALA A 61 4.45 -5.10 -14.44
CA ALA A 61 3.50 -4.08 -14.01
C ALA A 61 4.19 -2.83 -13.45
N VAL A 62 5.25 -3.00 -12.65
CA VAL A 62 6.06 -1.88 -12.13
C VAL A 62 6.67 -1.05 -13.28
N ARG A 63 7.33 -1.72 -14.25
CA ARG A 63 7.94 -1.02 -15.39
C ARG A 63 6.90 -0.27 -16.23
N GLN A 64 5.73 -0.88 -16.45
CA GLN A 64 4.64 -0.25 -17.19
C GLN A 64 4.09 0.98 -16.46
N ALA A 65 3.88 0.88 -15.15
CA ALA A 65 3.41 2.01 -14.35
C ALA A 65 4.41 3.17 -14.32
N LEU A 66 5.72 2.88 -14.23
CA LEU A 66 6.77 3.90 -14.29
C LEU A 66 6.84 4.58 -15.67
N GLN A 67 6.65 3.82 -16.75
CA GLN A 67 6.60 4.38 -18.10
C GLN A 67 5.40 5.31 -18.27
N GLN A 68 4.22 4.88 -17.85
CA GLN A 68 3.00 5.70 -17.85
C GLN A 68 3.19 6.99 -17.04
N ALA A 69 3.77 6.89 -15.85
CA ALA A 69 4.04 8.04 -15.00
C ALA A 69 5.06 9.03 -15.59
N ALA A 70 5.94 8.59 -16.48
CA ALA A 70 6.87 9.47 -17.19
C ALA A 70 6.22 10.16 -18.41
N GLU A 71 5.20 9.54 -19.00
CA GLU A 71 4.43 10.09 -20.13
C GLU A 71 3.35 11.11 -19.67
N GLU A 72 2.90 11.00 -18.42
CA GLU A 72 1.89 11.87 -17.81
C GLU A 72 2.49 13.10 -17.06
N GLN A 73 3.81 13.29 -17.12
CA GLN A 73 4.55 14.45 -16.57
C GLN A 73 4.77 15.55 -17.60
#